data_AF-A0A085LMA8-F1
#
_entry.id   AF-A0A085LMA8-F1
#
_cell.length_a   1.000
_cell.length_b   1.000
_cell.length_c   1.000
_cell.angle_alpha   90.00
_cell.angle_beta   90.00
_cell.angle_gamma   90.00
#
_symmetry.space_group_name_H-M   'P 1'
#
loop_
_entity.id
_entity.type
_entity.pdbx_description
1 polymer ?
#
loop_
_entity_poly.entity_id
_entity_poly.type
_entity_poly.pdbx_seq_one_letter_code
_entity_poly.pdbx_strand_id
1 'polypeptide(L)'
;MFVIFVIIESGQEDRFLTFLNELFPNTISFTIEKEVGGKLPFIDSLVIRSSDCFKTTVYRKPSHSDKYLHFSSHPQAVMRAVVHGMTRRGVGVCETEFLGPELKHI
;
A
#
# COMPACT_ATOMS: atom_id res chain seq x y z
N MET A 1 -13.62 4.20 3.62
CA MET A 1 -12.45 4.99 4.07
C MET A 1 -11.85 5.62 2.84
N PHE A 2 -11.85 6.95 2.76
CA PHE A 2 -11.25 7.67 1.64
C PHE A 2 -9.80 7.97 2.00
N VAL A 3 -8.88 7.62 1.12
CA VAL A 3 -7.45 7.97 1.23
C VAL A 3 -7.04 8.63 -0.07
N ILE A 4 -6.20 9.65 0.04
CA ILE A 4 -5.62 10.35 -1.10
C ILE A 4 -4.10 10.29 -0.98
N PHE A 5 -3.43 10.26 -2.12
CA PHE A 5 -1.98 10.37 -2.20
C PHE A 5 -1.63 11.78 -2.67
N VAL A 6 -0.72 12.46 -1.97
CA VAL A 6 -0.39 13.88 -2.22
C VAL A 6 1.12 14.03 -2.29
N ILE A 7 1.59 14.78 -3.29
CA ILE A 7 2.98 15.21 -3.42
C ILE A 7 3.03 16.69 -3.02
N ILE A 8 3.88 17.02 -2.06
CA ILE A 8 4.01 18.37 -1.52
C ILE A 8 5.48 18.67 -1.23
N GLU A 9 5.83 19.96 -1.17
CA GLU A 9 7.14 20.41 -0.73
C GLU A 9 7.41 19.98 0.72
N SER A 10 8.64 19.50 0.97
CA SER A 10 9.05 19.04 2.30
C SER A 10 8.99 20.17 3.32
N GLY A 11 8.42 19.88 4.49
CA GLY A 11 8.20 20.86 5.55
C GLY A 11 6.87 21.59 5.49
N GLN A 12 6.06 21.42 4.43
CA GLN A 12 4.70 21.98 4.34
C GLN A 12 3.61 21.01 4.82
N GLU A 13 3.95 19.79 5.23
CA GLU A 13 2.99 18.73 5.51
C GLU A 13 2.06 19.08 6.67
N ASP A 14 2.59 19.66 7.75
CA ASP A 14 1.80 20.02 8.94
C ASP A 14 0.88 21.21 8.65
N ARG A 15 1.35 22.19 7.87
CA ARG A 15 0.51 23.32 7.42
C ARG A 15 -0.62 22.83 6.52
N PHE A 16 -0.33 21.90 5.61
CA PHE A 16 -1.33 21.30 4.76
C PHE A 16 -2.36 20.50 5.56
N LEU A 17 -1.92 19.72 6.55
CA LEU A 17 -2.81 19.00 7.47
C LEU A 17 -3.73 19.95 8.25
N THR A 18 -3.20 21.06 8.78
CA THR A 18 -3.99 22.09 9.45
C THR A 18 -5.05 22.66 8.50
N PHE A 19 -4.63 23.07 7.30
CA PHE A 19 -5.54 23.57 6.28
C PHE A 19 -6.67 22.59 5.94
N LEU A 20 -6.36 21.30 5.74
CA LEU A 20 -7.37 20.28 5.45
C LEU A 20 -8.41 20.13 6.57
N ASN A 21 -7.96 20.19 7.83
CA ASN A 21 -8.84 20.11 8.99
C ASN A 21 -9.70 21.37 9.18
N GLU A 22 -9.24 22.53 8.70
CA GLU A 22 -10.00 23.78 8.71
C GLU A 22 -11.08 23.84 7.62
N LEU A 23 -10.98 23.05 6.55
CA LEU A 23 -11.98 23.04 5.46
C LEU A 23 -13.34 22.46 5.92
N PHE A 24 -13.32 21.47 6.82
CA PHE A 24 -14.52 20.77 7.29
C PHE A 24 -14.52 20.65 8.82
N PRO A 25 -14.52 21.80 9.54
CA PRO A 25 -14.35 21.81 10.98
C PRO A 25 -15.49 21.03 11.65
N ASN A 26 -15.15 20.25 12.67
CA ASN A 26 -16.07 19.38 13.44
C ASN A 26 -16.81 18.31 12.61
N THR A 27 -16.47 18.13 11.33
CA THR A 27 -17.13 17.17 10.44
C THR A 27 -16.18 16.04 10.05
N ILE A 28 -14.98 16.38 9.58
CA ILE A 28 -13.95 15.43 9.18
C ILE A 28 -12.65 15.83 9.86
N SER A 29 -12.00 14.86 10.50
CA SER A 29 -10.64 15.00 10.99
C SER A 29 -9.70 14.21 10.09
N PHE A 30 -8.82 14.91 9.41
CA PHE A 30 -7.79 14.34 8.55
C PHE A 30 -6.56 13.98 9.37
N THR A 31 -5.89 12.91 8.94
CA THR A 31 -4.54 12.53 9.38
C THR A 31 -3.67 12.33 8.14
N ILE A 32 -2.36 12.43 8.32
CA ILE A 32 -1.39 12.17 7.25
C ILE A 32 -0.33 11.18 7.73
N GLU A 33 0.12 10.34 6.82
CA GLU A 33 1.33 9.53 6.97
C GLU A 33 2.42 10.16 6.10
N LYS A 34 3.60 10.40 6.68
CA LYS A 34 4.73 11.03 5.99
C LYS A 34 5.66 9.96 5.42
N GLU A 35 6.31 10.27 4.30
CA GLU A 35 7.34 9.40 3.72
C GLU A 35 8.50 9.21 4.70
N VAL A 36 8.99 7.98 4.86
CA VAL A 36 10.17 7.66 5.67
C VAL A 36 11.18 6.90 4.82
N GLY A 37 12.38 7.45 4.66
CA GLY A 37 13.46 6.79 3.90
C GLY A 37 13.12 6.57 2.43
N GLY A 38 12.39 7.50 1.80
CA GLY A 38 11.99 7.37 0.40
C GLY A 38 10.82 6.39 0.17
N LYS A 39 10.10 6.01 1.22
CA LYS A 39 9.06 4.98 1.18
C LYS A 39 7.80 5.44 1.90
N LEU A 40 6.64 5.17 1.30
CA LEU A 40 5.32 5.43 1.88
C LEU A 40 4.36 4.28 1.57
N PRO A 41 3.79 3.61 2.58
CA PRO A 41 2.69 2.67 2.37
C PRO A 41 1.46 3.37 1.80
N PHE A 42 0.86 2.81 0.74
CA PHE A 42 -0.38 3.29 0.16
C PHE A 42 -1.24 2.12 -0.32
N ILE A 43 -2.35 1.87 0.39
CA ILE A 43 -3.27 0.76 0.14
C ILE A 43 -2.51 -0.58 0.12
N ASP A 44 -2.49 -1.29 -1.01
CA ASP A 44 -1.84 -2.59 -1.19
C ASP A 44 -0.38 -2.47 -1.65
N SER A 45 0.09 -1.23 -1.86
CA SER A 45 1.39 -0.90 -2.44
C SER A 45 2.30 -0.17 -1.45
N LEU A 46 3.60 -0.39 -1.59
CA LEU A 46 4.64 0.41 -0.98
C LEU A 46 5.20 1.29 -2.08
N VAL A 47 4.93 2.58 -2.00
CA VAL A 47 5.45 3.58 -2.93
C VAL A 47 6.89 3.86 -2.53
N ILE A 48 7.81 3.78 -3.49
CA ILE A 48 9.23 3.99 -3.32
C ILE A 48 9.63 5.13 -4.25
N ARG A 49 10.15 6.21 -3.68
CA ARG A 49 10.67 7.32 -4.45
C ARG A 49 12.00 6.96 -5.10
N SER A 50 12.05 7.11 -6.41
CA SER A 50 13.27 7.06 -7.22
C SER A 50 13.64 8.47 -7.68
N SER A 51 14.70 8.64 -8.47
CA SER A 51 15.21 9.98 -8.86
C SER A 51 14.11 10.87 -9.46
N ASP A 52 13.38 10.33 -10.43
CA ASP A 52 12.41 11.09 -11.23
C ASP A 52 11.06 10.37 -11.36
N CYS A 53 10.89 9.24 -10.69
CA CYS A 53 9.68 8.45 -10.73
C CYS A 53 9.37 7.79 -9.38
N PHE A 54 8.17 7.26 -9.27
CA PHE A 54 7.81 6.36 -8.19
C PHE A 54 7.84 4.94 -8.72
N LYS A 55 8.39 4.04 -7.90
CA LYS A 55 8.27 2.62 -8.09
C LYS A 55 7.34 2.06 -7.02
N THR A 56 6.67 0.96 -7.33
CA THR A 56 5.78 0.30 -6.38
C THR A 56 6.16 -1.16 -6.20
N THR A 57 5.94 -1.64 -4.99
CA THR A 57 5.97 -3.07 -4.66
C THR A 57 4.81 -3.40 -3.74
N VAL A 58 4.52 -4.67 -3.52
CA VAL A 58 3.47 -5.09 -2.60
C VAL A 58 3.81 -4.69 -1.16
N TYR A 59 2.92 -3.92 -0.52
CA TYR A 59 3.06 -3.61 0.91
C TYR A 59 2.41 -4.69 1.77
N ARG A 60 3.15 -5.14 2.79
CA ARG A 60 2.66 -6.03 3.85
C ARG A 60 2.78 -5.28 5.17
N LYS A 61 1.65 -5.12 5.88
CA LYS A 61 1.65 -4.51 7.22
C LYS A 61 2.53 -5.34 8.17
N PRO A 62 3.15 -4.74 9.20
CA PRO A 62 3.92 -5.48 10.20
C PRO A 62 3.13 -6.59 10.90
N SER A 63 1.80 -6.46 10.97
CA SER A 63 0.90 -7.48 11.52
C SER A 63 0.50 -8.58 10.53
N HIS A 64 0.98 -8.54 9.29
CA HIS A 64 0.70 -9.57 8.29
C HIS A 64 1.34 -10.89 8.71
N SER A 65 0.54 -11.95 8.84
CA SER A 65 1.00 -13.25 9.34
C SER A 65 1.34 -14.26 8.23
N ASP A 66 1.16 -13.88 6.96
CA ASP A 66 1.23 -14.77 5.79
C ASP A 66 0.30 -15.99 5.87
N LYS A 67 -0.69 -15.96 6.77
CA LYS A 67 -1.72 -17.00 6.88
C LYS A 67 -2.95 -16.59 6.09
N TYR A 68 -3.33 -17.45 5.16
CA TYR A 68 -4.53 -17.30 4.34
C TYR A 68 -5.60 -18.30 4.79
N LEU A 69 -5.83 -19.35 4.00
CA LEU A 69 -6.85 -20.35 4.26
C LEU A 69 -6.21 -21.67 4.68
N HIS A 70 -6.86 -22.38 5.60
CA HIS A 70 -6.45 -23.72 5.96
C HIS A 70 -6.92 -24.74 4.92
N PHE A 71 -5.99 -25.52 4.36
CA PHE A 71 -6.22 -26.39 3.21
C PHE A 71 -7.34 -27.42 3.42
N SER A 72 -7.48 -27.96 4.63
CA SER A 72 -8.51 -28.96 4.95
C SER A 72 -9.91 -28.36 5.12
N SER A 73 -10.02 -27.04 5.26
CA SER A 73 -11.29 -26.38 5.59
C SER A 73 -12.03 -25.80 4.39
N HIS A 74 -11.44 -25.79 3.19
CA HIS A 74 -12.06 -25.16 2.01
C HIS A 74 -11.82 -25.94 0.71
N PRO A 75 -12.69 -25.78 -0.30
CA PRO A 75 -12.49 -26.37 -1.62
C PRO A 75 -11.22 -25.88 -2.30
N GLN A 76 -10.58 -26.76 -3.09
CA GLN A 76 -9.37 -26.43 -3.84
C GLN A 76 -9.54 -25.23 -4.79
N ALA A 77 -10.75 -25.01 -5.32
CA ALA A 77 -11.04 -23.86 -6.17
C ALA A 77 -10.82 -22.53 -5.45
N VAL A 78 -11.20 -22.45 -4.17
CA VAL A 78 -11.00 -21.25 -3.34
C VAL A 78 -9.51 -21.03 -3.08
N MET A 79 -8.76 -22.09 -2.77
CA MET A 79 -7.31 -22.02 -2.58
C MET A 79 -6.61 -21.48 -3.82
N ARG A 80 -6.96 -22.00 -5.01
CA ARG A 80 -6.44 -21.49 -6.28
C ARG A 80 -6.81 -20.03 -6.53
N ALA A 81 -8.03 -19.63 -6.18
CA ALA A 81 -8.48 -18.25 -6.32
C ALA A 81 -7.68 -17.29 -5.44
N VAL A 82 -7.30 -17.69 -4.22
CA VAL A 82 -6.44 -16.89 -3.34
C VAL A 82 -5.06 -16.69 -3.97
N VAL A 83 -4.40 -17.76 -4.40
CA VAL A 83 -3.07 -17.68 -5.05
C VAL A 83 -3.13 -16.84 -6.32
N HIS A 84 -4.18 -17.03 -7.13
CA HIS A 84 -4.39 -16.24 -8.33
C HIS A 84 -4.60 -14.75 -8.01
N GLY A 85 -5.38 -14.43 -6.96
CA GLY A 85 -5.58 -13.06 -6.49
C GLY A 85 -4.27 -12.40 -6.04
N MET A 86 -3.47 -13.12 -5.24
CA MET A 86 -2.15 -12.65 -4.79
C MET A 86 -1.20 -12.42 -5.97
N THR A 87 -1.13 -13.37 -6.90
CA THR A 87 -0.29 -13.27 -8.10
C THR A 87 -0.71 -12.07 -8.96
N ARG A 88 -2.02 -11.93 -9.23
CA ARG A 88 -2.56 -10.82 -10.01
C ARG A 88 -2.29 -9.47 -9.35
N ARG A 89 -2.40 -9.40 -8.03
CA ARG A 89 -2.01 -8.21 -7.25
C ARG A 89 -0.52 -7.91 -7.43
N GLY A 90 0.36 -8.91 -7.27
CA GLY A 90 1.80 -8.74 -7.48
C GLY A 90 2.11 -8.19 -8.87
N VAL A 91 1.51 -8.75 -9.92
CA VAL A 91 1.68 -8.29 -11.31
C VAL A 91 1.13 -6.87 -11.52
N GLY A 92 0.00 -6.51 -10.89
CA GLY A 92 -0.60 -5.19 -11.06
C GLY A 92 0.07 -4.08 -10.25
N VAL A 93 0.79 -4.42 -9.18
CA VAL A 93 1.36 -3.44 -8.24
C VAL A 93 2.89 -3.36 -8.34
N CYS A 94 3.59 -4.47 -8.57
CA CYS A 94 5.04 -4.46 -8.55
C CYS A 94 5.64 -3.93 -9.85
N GLU A 95 6.64 -3.06 -9.72
CA GLU A 95 7.58 -2.82 -10.79
C GLU A 95 8.37 -4.09 -11.13
N THR A 96 8.89 -4.14 -12.37
CA THR A 96 9.53 -5.33 -12.94
C THR A 96 10.64 -5.92 -12.04
N GLU A 97 11.43 -5.05 -11.40
CA GLU A 97 12.52 -5.44 -10.50
C GLU A 97 12.06 -6.06 -9.17
N PHE A 98 10.83 -5.77 -8.72
CA PHE A 98 10.24 -6.30 -7.49
C PHE A 98 9.30 -7.49 -7.71
N LEU A 99 8.86 -7.71 -8.95
CA LEU A 99 7.91 -8.78 -9.28
C LEU A 99 8.50 -10.17 -9.04
N GLY A 100 9.74 -10.43 -9.45
CA GLY A 100 10.39 -11.73 -9.26
C GLY A 100 10.47 -12.17 -7.78
N PRO A 101 10.99 -11.32 -6.87
CA PRO A 101 10.95 -11.57 -5.43
C PRO A 101 9.53 -11.76 -4.88
N GLU A 102 8.56 -10.96 -5.34
CA GLU A 102 7.16 -11.06 -4.89
C GLU A 102 6.54 -12.40 -5.27
N LEU A 103 6.72 -12.86 -6.51
CA LEU A 103 6.19 -14.14 -6.98
C LEU A 103 6.85 -15.34 -6.30
N LYS A 104 8.08 -15.19 -5.78
CA LYS A 104 8.75 -16.24 -4.98
C LYS A 104 8.26 -16.28 -3.54
N HIS A 105 7.70 -15.18 -3.02
CA HIS A 105 7.13 -15.12 -1.68
C HIS A 105 5.73 -15.75 -1.62
N ILE A 106 4.96 -15.62 -2.71
CA ILE A 106 3.62 -16.21 -2.88
C ILE A 106 3.73 -17.74 -3.00
#